data_AF-A0A9Q4L065-F1
#
_entry.id   AF-A0A9Q4L065-F1
#
_cell.length_a   1.000
_cell.length_b   1.000
_cell.length_c   1.000
_cell.angle_alpha   90.00
_cell.angle_beta   90.00
_cell.angle_gamma   90.00
#
_symmetry.space_group_name_H-M   'P 1'
#
loop_
_entity.id
_entity.type
_entity.pdbx_description
1 polymer ?
#
loop_
_entity_poly.entity_id
_entity_poly.type
_entity_poly.pdbx_seq_one_letter_code
_entity_poly.pdbx_strand_id
1 'polypeptide(L)'
;MELKGTVDKGLEGQPVAVEIKDAEGNVILIRTVTSDINGEFVLKFKVPLTAKAGEFDIVTNIELDGQSFSETTSVESVKAETTPELASEPNCGEGTILKDGMCIVDTSKSSKGGGCLIATATYGSELAPQVQQLRELRDNQLLQIESGTSFMKHFNDFYYSFSPIIADYERENPVFKEMVKVAITPMITSLSILNYVDMDSEESVLGYGISLIVLNGLMYVGIPIAGIVVIRRL
;
A
#
# COMPACT_ATOMS: atom_id res chain seq x y z
N MET A 1 -6.13 -8.96 -19.40
CA MET A 1 -5.94 -9.41 -20.79
C MET A 1 -6.86 -8.61 -21.70
N GLU A 2 -6.46 -8.47 -22.97
CA GLU A 2 -7.27 -7.86 -24.01
C GLU A 2 -7.65 -8.97 -25.00
N LEU A 3 -8.94 -9.23 -25.16
CA LEU A 3 -9.46 -10.15 -26.16
C LEU A 3 -10.00 -9.33 -27.32
N LYS A 4 -9.56 -9.69 -28.52
CA LYS A 4 -10.07 -9.13 -29.77
C LYS A 4 -10.79 -10.24 -30.52
N GLY A 5 -12.00 -9.97 -30.96
CA GLY A 5 -12.80 -10.91 -31.73
C GLY A 5 -13.54 -10.20 -32.86
N THR A 6 -13.94 -10.97 -33.85
CA THR A 6 -14.80 -10.53 -34.95
C THR A 6 -16.10 -11.31 -34.87
N VAL A 7 -17.23 -10.65 -35.12
CA VAL A 7 -18.53 -11.33 -35.32
C VAL A 7 -18.72 -11.63 -36.81
N ASP A 8 -19.51 -12.67 -37.11
CA ASP A 8 -19.82 -13.03 -38.49
C ASP A 8 -20.56 -11.91 -39.24
N LYS A 9 -20.39 -11.88 -40.57
CA LYS A 9 -21.00 -10.89 -41.45
C LYS A 9 -22.53 -10.92 -41.33
N GLY A 10 -23.13 -9.74 -41.11
CA GLY A 10 -24.56 -9.57 -40.89
C GLY A 10 -24.97 -9.44 -39.42
N LEU A 11 -24.02 -9.57 -38.49
CA LEU A 11 -24.23 -9.40 -37.04
C LEU A 11 -23.61 -8.11 -36.50
N GLU A 12 -23.17 -7.22 -37.40
CA GLU A 12 -22.55 -5.96 -37.02
C GLU A 12 -23.54 -5.08 -36.22
N GLY A 13 -23.14 -4.69 -35.00
CA GLY A 13 -23.96 -3.86 -34.13
C GLY A 13 -25.02 -4.61 -33.31
N GLN A 14 -25.12 -5.94 -33.41
CA GLN A 14 -25.97 -6.74 -32.53
C GLN A 14 -25.26 -7.05 -31.19
N PRO A 15 -26.00 -7.12 -30.07
CA PRO A 15 -25.43 -7.53 -28.79
C PRO A 15 -25.13 -9.04 -28.77
N VAL A 16 -23.87 -9.40 -28.55
CA VAL A 16 -23.40 -10.80 -28.45
C VAL A 16 -22.96 -11.08 -27.02
N ALA A 17 -23.37 -12.22 -26.46
CA ALA A 17 -22.92 -12.63 -25.14
C ALA A 17 -21.57 -13.35 -25.26
N VAL A 18 -20.57 -12.85 -24.52
CA VAL A 18 -19.23 -13.46 -24.39
C VAL A 18 -19.11 -14.07 -23.02
N GLU A 19 -18.88 -15.38 -22.99
CA GLU A 19 -18.65 -16.18 -21.81
C GLU A 19 -17.21 -16.67 -21.79
N ILE A 20 -16.52 -16.45 -20.67
CA ILE A 20 -15.12 -16.89 -20.47
C ILE A 20 -15.11 -17.96 -19.40
N LYS A 21 -14.61 -19.15 -19.74
CA LYS A 21 -14.44 -20.27 -18.83
C LYS A 21 -12.98 -20.51 -18.48
N ASP A 22 -12.72 -20.96 -17.25
CA ASP A 22 -11.40 -21.45 -16.86
C ASP A 22 -11.12 -22.85 -17.41
N ALA A 23 -9.89 -23.34 -17.20
CA ALA A 23 -9.46 -24.67 -17.61
C ALA A 23 -10.20 -25.83 -16.91
N GLU A 24 -11.03 -25.54 -15.91
CA GLU A 24 -11.88 -26.50 -15.20
C GLU A 24 -13.32 -26.47 -15.71
N GLY A 25 -13.63 -25.58 -16.67
CA GLY A 25 -14.94 -25.39 -17.28
C GLY A 25 -15.86 -24.45 -16.49
N ASN A 26 -15.37 -23.79 -15.42
CA ASN A 26 -16.16 -22.86 -14.63
C ASN A 26 -16.23 -21.49 -15.31
N VAL A 27 -17.39 -20.85 -15.24
CA VAL A 27 -17.59 -19.53 -15.81
C VAL A 27 -16.95 -18.45 -14.93
N ILE A 28 -15.97 -17.75 -15.48
CA ILE A 28 -15.25 -16.66 -14.80
C ILE A 28 -15.94 -15.32 -15.06
N LEU A 29 -16.45 -15.13 -16.28
CA LEU A 29 -17.00 -13.84 -16.71
C LEU A 29 -18.05 -14.02 -17.81
N ILE A 30 -19.17 -13.32 -17.69
CA ILE A 30 -20.18 -13.18 -18.74
C ILE A 30 -20.34 -11.69 -19.02
N ARG A 31 -20.16 -11.27 -20.27
CA ARG A 31 -20.41 -9.89 -20.71
C ARG A 31 -21.03 -9.85 -22.09
N THR A 32 -21.98 -8.95 -22.28
CA THR A 32 -22.49 -8.61 -23.60
C THR A 32 -21.56 -7.59 -24.25
N VAL A 33 -21.14 -7.85 -25.48
CA VAL A 33 -20.37 -6.93 -26.32
C VAL A 33 -21.18 -6.57 -27.56
N THR A 34 -20.97 -5.36 -28.07
CA THR A 34 -21.53 -4.92 -29.35
C THR A 34 -20.35 -4.65 -30.26
N SER A 35 -20.35 -5.24 -31.46
CA SER A 35 -19.27 -5.05 -32.43
C SER A 35 -19.37 -3.67 -33.08
N ASP A 36 -18.25 -3.19 -33.59
CA ASP A 36 -18.20 -1.98 -34.42
C ASP A 36 -18.73 -2.23 -35.84
N ILE A 37 -18.65 -1.20 -36.69
CA ILE A 37 -19.11 -1.21 -38.09
C ILE A 37 -18.37 -2.21 -38.99
N ASN A 38 -17.24 -2.75 -38.52
CA ASN A 38 -16.44 -3.75 -39.21
C ASN A 38 -16.64 -5.15 -38.61
N GLY A 39 -17.53 -5.29 -37.61
CA GLY A 39 -17.75 -6.53 -36.88
C GLY A 39 -16.68 -6.80 -35.81
N GLU A 40 -15.80 -5.86 -35.47
CA GLU A 40 -14.76 -6.07 -34.46
C GLU A 40 -15.24 -5.66 -33.06
N PHE A 41 -14.83 -6.41 -32.03
CA PHE A 41 -15.01 -6.02 -30.64
C PHE A 41 -13.73 -6.25 -29.82
N VAL A 42 -13.56 -5.42 -28.79
CA VAL A 42 -12.45 -5.52 -27.84
C VAL A 42 -13.00 -5.64 -26.42
N LEU A 43 -12.69 -6.75 -25.75
CA LEU A 43 -13.05 -6.97 -24.36
C LEU A 43 -11.81 -6.93 -23.47
N LYS A 44 -11.79 -5.96 -22.54
CA LYS A 44 -10.76 -5.85 -21.50
C LYS A 44 -11.30 -6.40 -20.20
N PHE A 45 -10.63 -7.41 -19.65
CA PHE A 45 -10.98 -7.98 -18.36
C PHE A 45 -9.73 -8.32 -17.54
N LYS A 46 -9.91 -8.35 -16.22
CA LYS A 46 -8.89 -8.77 -15.26
C LYS A 46 -9.12 -10.24 -14.95
N VAL A 47 -8.10 -11.08 -15.17
CA VAL A 47 -8.12 -12.48 -14.76
C VAL A 47 -7.91 -12.53 -13.24
N PRO A 48 -8.78 -13.21 -12.47
CA PRO A 48 -8.57 -13.38 -11.04
C PRO A 48 -7.25 -14.11 -10.76
N LEU A 49 -6.50 -13.68 -9.75
CA LEU A 49 -5.22 -14.30 -9.34
C LEU A 49 -5.38 -15.77 -8.88
N THR A 50 -6.62 -16.20 -8.64
CA THR A 50 -7.00 -17.56 -8.26
C THR A 50 -7.22 -18.49 -9.45
N ALA A 51 -7.28 -17.97 -10.68
CA ALA A 51 -7.44 -18.80 -11.87
C ALA A 51 -6.14 -19.58 -12.14
N LYS A 52 -6.23 -20.91 -12.23
CA LYS A 52 -5.08 -21.76 -12.56
C LYS A 52 -4.61 -21.46 -13.98
N ALA A 53 -3.29 -21.54 -14.19
CA ALA A 53 -2.71 -21.47 -15.52
C ALA A 53 -3.25 -22.62 -16.39
N GLY A 54 -3.78 -22.30 -17.57
CA GLY A 54 -4.41 -23.27 -18.46
C GLY A 54 -5.09 -22.64 -19.66
N GLU A 55 -5.71 -23.47 -20.48
CA GLU A 55 -6.48 -23.08 -21.65
C GLU A 55 -7.79 -22.41 -21.20
N PHE A 56 -8.07 -21.21 -21.72
CA PHE A 56 -9.34 -20.53 -21.48
C PHE A 56 -10.23 -20.73 -22.70
N ASP A 57 -11.42 -21.25 -22.47
CA ASP A 57 -12.44 -21.35 -23.51
C ASP A 57 -13.26 -20.06 -23.55
N ILE A 58 -13.23 -19.40 -24.70
CA ILE A 58 -14.07 -18.25 -24.98
C ILE A 58 -15.25 -18.76 -25.79
N VAL A 59 -16.43 -18.71 -25.19
CA VAL A 59 -17.69 -19.12 -25.83
C VAL A 59 -18.46 -17.87 -26.18
N THR A 60 -18.74 -17.69 -27.46
CA THR A 60 -19.60 -16.63 -27.97
C THR A 60 -20.97 -17.22 -28.30
N ASN A 61 -22.01 -16.67 -27.68
CA ASN A 61 -23.38 -17.07 -27.94
C ASN A 61 -24.16 -15.92 -28.59
N ILE A 62 -24.84 -16.24 -29.69
CA ILE A 62 -25.81 -15.35 -30.32
C ILE A 62 -27.14 -16.08 -30.55
N GLU A 63 -28.25 -15.37 -30.34
CA GLU A 63 -29.59 -15.87 -30.59
C GLU A 63 -30.22 -15.10 -31.76
N LEU A 64 -30.49 -15.80 -32.87
CA LEU A 64 -31.12 -15.25 -34.08
C LEU A 64 -32.37 -16.06 -34.36
N ASP A 65 -33.52 -15.39 -34.47
CA ASP A 65 -34.81 -16.01 -34.80
C ASP A 65 -35.18 -17.24 -33.94
N GLY A 66 -34.79 -17.24 -32.66
CA GLY A 66 -35.05 -18.34 -31.70
C GLY A 66 -34.10 -19.54 -31.82
N GLN A 67 -33.05 -19.45 -32.65
CA GLN A 67 -31.94 -20.40 -32.69
C GLN A 67 -30.69 -19.82 -32.05
N SER A 68 -30.10 -20.57 -31.13
CA SER A 68 -28.83 -20.23 -30.49
C SER A 68 -27.66 -20.79 -31.30
N PHE A 69 -26.73 -19.92 -31.69
CA PHE A 69 -25.46 -20.26 -32.29
C PHE A 69 -24.35 -20.04 -31.26
N SER A 70 -23.52 -21.06 -31.06
CA SER A 70 -22.38 -21.03 -30.13
C SER A 70 -21.10 -21.31 -30.90
N GLU A 71 -20.13 -20.41 -30.78
CA GLU A 71 -18.77 -20.62 -31.28
C GLU A 71 -17.81 -20.64 -30.09
N THR A 72 -16.81 -21.52 -30.12
CA THR A 72 -15.82 -21.65 -29.05
C THR A 72 -14.44 -21.46 -29.65
N THR A 73 -13.72 -20.46 -29.15
CA THR A 73 -12.30 -20.26 -29.44
C THR A 73 -11.52 -20.50 -28.16
N SER A 74 -10.68 -21.52 -28.18
CA SER A 74 -9.74 -21.79 -27.09
C SER A 74 -8.53 -20.89 -27.25
N VAL A 75 -8.22 -20.11 -26.22
CA VAL A 75 -7.02 -19.29 -26.17
C VAL A 75 -6.13 -19.89 -25.09
N GLU A 76 -5.00 -20.42 -25.53
CA GLU A 76 -3.96 -20.85 -24.61
C GLU A 76 -3.43 -19.60 -23.90
N SER A 77 -3.64 -19.52 -22.58
CA SER A 77 -2.87 -18.54 -21.82
C SER A 77 -1.42 -19.00 -21.92
N VAL A 78 -0.65 -18.27 -22.72
CA VAL A 78 0.80 -18.32 -22.59
C VAL A 78 1.03 -17.94 -21.14
N LYS A 79 1.41 -18.94 -20.33
CA LYS A 79 2.06 -18.70 -19.04
C LYS A 79 3.11 -17.66 -19.38
N ALA A 80 2.86 -16.40 -19.02
CA ALA A 80 3.91 -15.40 -18.94
C ALA A 80 5.00 -16.16 -18.19
N GLU A 81 6.11 -16.44 -18.89
CA GLU A 81 7.13 -17.33 -18.38
C GLU A 81 7.41 -16.85 -16.99
N THR A 82 6.95 -17.63 -16.01
CA THR A 82 7.48 -17.57 -14.68
C THR A 82 8.85 -18.23 -14.81
N THR A 83 9.76 -17.57 -15.55
CA THR A 83 11.02 -17.14 -14.94
C THR A 83 10.59 -16.77 -13.53
N PRO A 84 11.04 -17.46 -12.47
CA PRO A 84 10.68 -17.06 -11.12
C PRO A 84 10.84 -15.55 -11.13
N GLU A 85 9.72 -14.83 -11.01
CA GLU A 85 9.73 -13.38 -11.05
C GLU A 85 10.59 -13.09 -9.84
N LEU A 86 11.85 -12.81 -10.13
CA LEU A 86 12.85 -12.40 -9.19
C LEU A 86 12.12 -11.29 -8.48
N ALA A 87 11.70 -11.58 -7.25
CA ALA A 87 10.83 -10.75 -6.43
C ALA A 87 11.15 -9.33 -6.82
N SER A 88 10.19 -8.66 -7.48
CA SER A 88 10.32 -7.29 -7.99
C SER A 88 11.38 -6.62 -7.15
N GLU A 89 12.58 -6.36 -7.70
CA GLU A 89 13.74 -5.94 -6.89
C GLU A 89 13.20 -5.03 -5.80
N PRO A 90 13.30 -5.36 -4.50
CA PRO A 90 12.55 -4.66 -3.48
C PRO A 90 12.83 -3.19 -3.69
N ASN A 91 11.81 -2.47 -4.17
CA ASN A 91 11.98 -1.08 -4.50
C ASN A 91 11.95 -0.38 -3.16
N CYS A 92 13.14 -0.32 -2.56
CA CYS A 92 13.39 0.34 -1.31
C CYS A 92 12.85 1.74 -1.43
N GLY A 93 11.96 2.11 -0.53
CA GLY A 93 11.33 3.42 -0.63
C GLY A 93 12.32 4.54 -0.38
N GLU A 94 11.83 5.75 -0.55
CA GLU A 94 12.61 6.98 -0.38
C GLU A 94 13.45 6.93 0.92
N GLY A 95 14.76 7.19 0.79
CA GLY A 95 15.71 7.14 1.90
C GLY A 95 16.40 5.79 2.18
N THR A 96 16.08 4.73 1.42
CA THR A 96 16.68 3.40 1.57
C THR A 96 17.23 2.83 0.25
N ILE A 97 18.26 1.97 0.35
CA ILE A 97 18.88 1.27 -0.80
C ILE A 97 18.82 -0.24 -0.58
N LEU A 98 18.70 -0.99 -1.68
CA LEU A 98 18.69 -2.44 -1.66
C LEU A 98 20.12 -2.96 -1.47
N LYS A 99 20.37 -3.69 -0.37
CA LYS A 99 21.63 -4.38 -0.11
C LYS A 99 21.36 -5.77 0.45
N ASP A 100 21.91 -6.79 -0.20
CA ASP A 100 21.74 -8.20 0.21
C ASP A 100 20.27 -8.63 0.35
N GLY A 101 19.38 -8.09 -0.50
CA GLY A 101 17.95 -8.37 -0.47
C GLY A 101 17.15 -7.68 0.66
N MET A 102 17.78 -6.78 1.42
CA MET A 102 17.14 -5.96 2.45
C MET A 102 17.29 -4.48 2.12
N CYS A 103 16.27 -3.67 2.44
CA CYS A 103 16.43 -2.23 2.37
C CYS A 103 17.15 -1.73 3.61
N ILE A 104 18.26 -1.03 3.38
CA ILE A 104 19.04 -0.38 4.43
C ILE A 104 19.03 1.13 4.21
N VAL A 105 19.30 1.89 5.26
CA VAL A 105 19.40 3.36 5.15
C VAL A 105 20.51 3.74 4.18
N ASP A 106 20.23 4.66 3.26
CA ASP A 106 21.23 5.21 2.35
C ASP A 106 22.19 6.16 3.12
N THR A 107 23.30 5.62 3.60
CA THR A 107 24.32 6.40 4.31
C THR A 107 25.08 7.37 3.41
N SER A 108 25.02 7.21 2.08
CA SER A 108 25.67 8.11 1.11
C SER A 108 24.95 9.45 0.97
N LYS A 109 23.62 9.46 1.18
CA LYS A 109 22.78 10.66 1.26
C LYS A 109 22.57 11.17 2.69
N SER A 110 22.95 10.37 3.68
CA SER A 110 22.78 10.67 5.12
C SER A 110 23.66 11.79 5.67
N SER A 111 24.38 12.56 4.82
CA SER A 111 25.12 13.74 5.27
C SER A 111 24.20 14.92 5.66
N LYS A 112 22.89 14.81 5.42
CA LYS A 112 21.88 15.82 5.81
C LYS A 112 20.62 15.17 6.41
N GLY A 113 20.76 14.53 7.57
CA GLY A 113 19.64 14.11 8.41
C GLY A 113 18.91 12.87 7.91
N GLY A 114 18.81 11.85 8.75
CA GLY A 114 18.02 10.67 8.42
C GLY A 114 16.53 11.02 8.22
N GLY A 115 15.87 10.30 7.31
CA GLY A 115 14.46 10.47 6.97
C GLY A 115 13.51 9.74 7.94
N CYS A 116 12.28 10.21 8.06
CA CYS A 116 11.24 9.57 8.87
C CYS A 116 10.61 8.37 8.13
N LEU A 117 11.38 7.30 7.89
CA LEU A 117 11.02 6.17 7.02
C LEU A 117 9.62 5.57 7.29
N ILE A 118 9.29 5.29 8.55
CA ILE A 118 7.98 4.75 8.96
C ILE A 118 6.88 5.75 8.60
N ALA A 119 6.99 7.00 9.06
CA ALA A 119 5.97 8.01 8.78
C ALA A 119 5.82 8.29 7.27
N THR A 120 6.92 8.28 6.52
CA THR A 120 6.92 8.38 5.05
C THR A 120 6.17 7.22 4.41
N ALA A 121 6.39 5.98 4.87
CA ALA A 121 5.66 4.81 4.37
C ALA A 121 4.16 4.87 4.75
N THR A 122 3.86 5.29 5.98
CA THR A 122 2.48 5.45 6.47
C THR A 122 1.69 6.51 5.72
N TYR A 123 2.27 7.72 5.52
CA TYR A 123 1.57 8.85 4.91
C TYR A 123 1.84 8.98 3.40
N GLY A 124 2.72 8.14 2.85
CA GLY A 124 2.94 7.97 1.41
C GLY A 124 3.89 8.97 0.77
N SER A 125 4.42 9.95 1.50
CA SER A 125 5.39 10.91 0.97
C SER A 125 6.22 11.54 2.08
N GLU A 126 7.50 11.82 1.80
CA GLU A 126 8.30 12.68 2.66
C GLU A 126 7.73 14.10 2.75
N LEU A 127 6.97 14.57 1.75
CA LEU A 127 6.33 15.89 1.74
C LEU A 127 4.97 15.90 2.45
N ALA A 128 4.53 14.78 3.02
CA ALA A 128 3.27 14.75 3.76
C ALA A 128 3.33 15.70 4.98
N PRO A 129 2.24 16.42 5.30
CA PRO A 129 2.21 17.40 6.39
C PRO A 129 2.65 16.82 7.74
N GLN A 130 2.27 15.58 8.02
CA GLN A 130 2.63 14.87 9.26
C GLN A 130 4.14 14.64 9.36
N VAL A 131 4.78 14.34 8.23
CA VAL A 131 6.23 14.08 8.17
C VAL A 131 6.99 15.41 8.26
N GLN A 132 6.50 16.45 7.59
CA GLN A 132 7.08 17.80 7.67
C GLN A 132 6.98 18.37 9.08
N GLN A 133 5.86 18.18 9.77
CA GLN A 133 5.70 18.56 11.17
C GLN A 133 6.77 17.93 12.08
N LEU A 134 7.07 16.65 11.90
CA LEU A 134 8.12 15.97 12.67
C LEU A 134 9.51 16.54 12.35
N ARG A 135 9.77 16.92 11.09
CA ARG A 135 11.03 17.57 10.70
C ARG A 135 11.16 18.97 11.30
N GLU A 136 10.10 19.77 11.22
CA GLU A 136 10.07 21.12 11.82
C GLU A 136 10.30 21.05 13.33
N LEU A 137 9.62 20.14 14.03
CA LEU A 137 9.82 19.93 15.46
C LEU A 137 11.27 19.53 15.78
N ARG A 138 11.82 18.58 15.02
CA ARG A 138 13.22 18.14 15.20
C ARG A 138 14.19 19.29 14.98
N ASP A 139 14.06 19.99 13.85
CA ASP A 139 15.05 20.96 13.39
C ASP A 139 14.96 22.29 14.15
N ASN A 140 13.73 22.73 14.48
CA ASN A 140 13.50 24.03 15.13
C ASN A 140 13.40 23.95 16.66
N GLN A 141 13.12 22.79 17.25
CA GLN A 141 13.02 22.65 18.71
C GLN A 141 14.11 21.72 19.26
N LEU A 142 14.14 20.46 18.83
CA LEU A 142 15.01 19.45 19.46
C LEU A 142 16.51 19.66 19.18
N LEU A 143 16.88 20.07 17.97
CA LEU A 143 18.27 20.29 17.60
C LEU A 143 18.82 21.67 18.03
N GLN A 144 17.98 22.55 18.56
CA GLN A 144 18.42 23.87 19.05
C GLN A 144 19.05 23.80 20.46
N ILE A 145 18.87 22.67 21.15
CA ILE A 145 19.33 22.45 22.52
C ILE A 145 20.24 21.22 22.64
N GLU A 146 21.13 21.25 23.63
CA GLU A 146 22.16 20.21 23.82
C GLU A 146 21.55 18.85 24.19
N SER A 147 20.66 18.83 25.17
CA SER A 147 19.95 17.62 25.60
C SER A 147 19.09 16.99 24.49
N GLY A 148 18.44 17.81 23.67
CA GLY A 148 17.65 17.36 22.53
C GLY A 148 18.50 16.76 21.41
N THR A 149 19.68 17.33 21.14
CA THR A 149 20.64 16.77 20.18
C THR A 149 21.17 15.40 20.64
N SER A 150 21.50 15.26 21.91
CA SER A 150 21.93 13.98 22.49
C SER A 150 20.83 12.92 22.43
N PHE A 151 19.59 13.29 22.79
CA PHE A 151 18.42 12.42 22.65
C PHE A 151 18.24 11.97 21.20
N MET A 152 18.28 12.90 20.24
CA MET A 152 18.08 12.59 18.82
C MET A 152 19.16 11.65 18.27
N LYS A 153 20.40 11.72 18.77
CA LYS A 153 21.44 10.76 18.41
C LYS A 153 21.05 9.33 18.81
N HIS A 154 20.71 9.12 20.08
CA HIS A 154 20.30 7.80 20.57
C HIS A 154 19.01 7.31 19.93
N PHE A 155 18.04 8.22 19.75
CA PHE A 155 16.81 7.92 19.04
C PHE A 155 17.10 7.45 17.60
N ASN A 156 17.97 8.15 16.86
CA ASN A 156 18.31 7.79 15.49
C ASN A 156 18.98 6.41 15.42
N ASP A 157 19.96 6.14 16.29
CA ASP A 157 20.65 4.85 16.34
C ASP A 157 19.66 3.69 16.53
N PHE A 158 18.70 3.87 17.45
CA PHE A 158 17.65 2.88 17.68
C PHE A 158 16.65 2.83 16.52
N TYR A 159 16.13 3.97 16.09
CA TYR A 159 15.10 4.10 15.05
C TYR A 159 15.53 3.51 13.71
N TYR A 160 16.76 3.81 13.25
CA TYR A 160 17.26 3.29 11.97
C TYR A 160 17.67 1.83 12.02
N SER A 161 17.77 1.22 13.21
CA SER A 161 18.05 -0.22 13.34
C SER A 161 16.88 -1.11 12.89
N PHE A 162 15.64 -0.60 12.93
CA PHE A 162 14.45 -1.37 12.58
C PHE A 162 13.53 -0.67 11.57
N SER A 163 13.59 0.66 11.45
CA SER A 163 12.66 1.41 10.60
C SER A 163 12.66 1.04 9.12
N PRO A 164 13.78 0.63 8.47
CA PRO A 164 13.72 0.17 7.08
C PRO A 164 12.80 -1.04 6.90
N ILE A 165 12.94 -2.04 7.79
CA ILE A 165 12.16 -3.29 7.74
C ILE A 165 10.67 -3.01 7.91
N ILE A 166 10.32 -2.15 8.86
CA ILE A 166 8.91 -1.77 9.09
C ILE A 166 8.36 -1.00 7.89
N ALA A 167 9.12 -0.03 7.37
CA ALA A 167 8.70 0.79 6.24
C ALA A 167 8.49 -0.03 4.96
N ASP A 168 9.30 -1.06 4.73
CA ASP A 168 9.09 -2.00 3.62
C ASP A 168 7.83 -2.82 3.83
N TYR A 169 7.62 -3.34 5.04
CA TYR A 169 6.43 -4.13 5.36
C TYR A 169 5.14 -3.30 5.23
N GLU A 170 5.16 -1.99 5.54
CA GLU A 170 4.06 -1.07 5.27
C GLU A 170 3.76 -0.90 3.78
N ARG A 171 4.78 -0.95 2.90
CA ARG A 171 4.59 -0.83 1.45
C ARG A 171 3.99 -2.10 0.86
N GLU A 172 4.38 -3.26 1.39
CA GLU A 172 3.88 -4.56 0.94
C GLU A 172 2.47 -4.87 1.45
N ASN A 173 2.12 -4.38 2.64
CA ASN A 173 0.86 -4.72 3.30
C ASN A 173 0.01 -3.47 3.65
N PRO A 174 -1.03 -3.16 2.84
CA PRO A 174 -1.93 -2.03 3.10
C PRO A 174 -2.66 -2.09 4.44
N VAL A 175 -2.97 -3.28 4.95
CA VAL A 175 -3.62 -3.44 6.26
C VAL A 175 -2.63 -3.10 7.38
N PHE A 176 -1.39 -3.57 7.27
CA PHE A 176 -0.34 -3.23 8.22
C PHE A 176 -0.08 -1.72 8.23
N LYS A 177 0.00 -1.08 7.06
CA LYS A 177 0.11 0.38 6.94
C LYS A 177 -0.99 1.12 7.69
N GLU A 178 -2.26 0.72 7.53
CA GLU A 178 -3.36 1.39 8.25
C GLU A 178 -3.31 1.12 9.76
N MET A 179 -2.85 -0.07 10.20
CA MET A 179 -2.58 -0.33 11.62
C MET A 179 -1.47 0.58 12.16
N VAL A 180 -0.36 0.72 11.44
CA VAL A 180 0.73 1.64 11.80
C VAL A 180 0.20 3.07 11.85
N LYS A 181 -0.61 3.48 10.87
CA LYS A 181 -1.24 4.81 10.84
C LYS A 181 -2.10 5.09 12.06
N VAL A 182 -2.95 4.15 12.46
CA VAL A 182 -3.76 4.26 13.68
C VAL A 182 -2.86 4.31 14.91
N ALA A 183 -1.77 3.54 14.91
CA ALA A 183 -0.82 3.50 16.02
C ALA A 183 0.04 4.75 16.14
N ILE A 184 0.43 5.43 15.06
CA ILE A 184 1.34 6.59 15.14
C ILE A 184 0.62 7.93 15.10
N THR A 185 -0.59 8.01 14.53
CA THR A 185 -1.33 9.27 14.40
C THR A 185 -1.55 9.97 15.75
N PRO A 186 -2.01 9.29 16.82
CA PRO A 186 -2.21 9.92 18.11
C PRO A 186 -0.91 10.49 18.69
N MET A 187 0.21 9.77 18.51
CA MET A 187 1.53 10.24 18.92
C MET A 187 1.96 11.51 18.18
N ILE A 188 1.83 11.53 16.85
CA ILE A 188 2.18 12.70 16.03
C ILE A 188 1.31 13.90 16.42
N THR A 189 0.02 13.69 16.66
CA THR A 189 -0.87 14.76 17.14
C THR A 189 -0.46 15.29 18.51
N SER A 190 -0.03 14.43 19.45
CA SER A 190 0.46 14.89 20.75
C SER A 190 1.76 15.69 20.63
N LEU A 191 2.67 15.29 19.73
CA LEU A 191 3.92 15.99 19.45
C LEU A 191 3.70 17.38 18.85
N SER A 192 2.60 17.58 18.12
CA SER A 192 2.23 18.90 17.58
C SER A 192 2.12 19.99 18.63
N ILE A 193 1.80 19.63 19.89
CA ILE A 193 1.68 20.56 21.00
C ILE A 193 3.01 21.28 21.26
N LEU A 194 4.14 20.60 21.01
CA LEU A 194 5.47 21.18 21.20
C LEU A 194 5.77 22.34 20.25
N ASN A 195 5.07 22.45 19.12
CA ASN A 195 5.25 23.60 18.21
C ASN A 195 4.64 24.89 18.77
N TYR A 196 3.85 24.82 19.84
CA TYR A 196 3.14 25.96 20.43
C TYR A 196 3.67 26.36 21.80
N VAL A 197 4.68 25.66 22.33
CA VAL A 197 5.27 25.95 23.64
C VAL A 197 6.72 26.37 23.47
N ASP A 198 7.13 27.38 24.23
CA ASP A 198 8.50 27.85 24.22
C ASP A 198 9.40 26.88 25.01
N MET A 199 10.45 26.39 24.36
CA MET A 199 11.39 25.37 24.86
C MET A 199 12.75 26.00 25.19
N ASP A 200 12.73 27.14 25.86
CA ASP A 200 13.89 28.02 26.05
C ASP A 200 14.91 27.49 27.08
N SER A 201 14.58 26.41 27.80
CA SER A 201 15.42 25.85 28.87
C SER A 201 15.41 24.32 28.88
N GLU A 202 16.51 23.71 29.34
CA GLU A 202 16.63 22.25 29.43
C GLU A 202 15.55 21.61 30.31
N GLU A 203 15.19 22.25 31.44
CA GLU A 203 14.11 21.76 32.31
C GLU A 203 12.75 21.75 31.59
N SER A 204 12.44 22.78 30.80
CA SER A 204 11.18 22.84 30.06
C SER A 204 11.09 21.72 29.02
N VAL A 205 12.18 21.45 28.30
CA VAL A 205 12.24 20.38 27.30
C VAL A 205 12.05 19.03 27.95
N LEU A 206 12.76 18.78 29.05
CA LEU A 206 12.67 17.52 29.77
C LEU A 206 11.26 17.34 30.35
N GLY A 207 10.68 18.40 30.91
CA GLY A 207 9.33 18.41 31.46
C GLY A 207 8.25 18.12 30.42
N TYR A 208 8.30 18.81 29.27
CA TYR A 208 7.37 18.56 28.17
C TYR A 208 7.57 17.18 27.53
N GLY A 209 8.83 16.74 27.38
CA GLY A 209 9.16 15.40 26.88
C GLY A 209 8.58 14.30 27.77
N ILE A 210 8.80 14.38 29.08
CA ILE A 210 8.21 13.44 30.05
C ILE A 210 6.68 13.50 30.02
N SER A 211 6.11 14.71 29.96
CA SER A 211 4.65 14.89 29.90
C SER A 211 4.03 14.21 28.68
N LEU A 212 4.69 14.29 27.52
CA LEU A 212 4.23 13.62 26.30
C LEU A 212 4.40 12.11 26.36
N ILE A 213 5.48 11.60 26.96
CA ILE A 213 5.65 10.16 27.17
C ILE A 213 4.53 9.63 28.07
N VAL A 214 4.20 10.34 29.15
CA VAL A 214 3.10 9.97 30.05
C VAL A 214 1.76 10.04 29.32
N LEU A 215 1.50 11.11 28.57
CA LEU A 215 0.27 11.28 27.79
C LEU A 215 0.08 10.14 26.77
N ASN A 216 1.12 9.81 26.02
CA ASN A 216 1.10 8.69 25.08
C ASN A 216 0.94 7.36 25.80
N GLY A 217 1.65 7.14 26.91
CA GLY A 217 1.53 5.93 27.72
C GLY A 217 0.11 5.72 28.24
N LEU A 218 -0.53 6.76 28.76
CA LEU A 218 -1.93 6.72 29.20
C LEU A 218 -2.89 6.45 28.04
N MET A 219 -2.60 6.97 26.85
CA MET A 219 -3.43 6.73 25.67
C MET A 219 -3.31 5.29 25.16
N TYR A 220 -2.10 4.75 25.00
CA TYR A 220 -1.88 3.39 24.49
C TYR A 220 -2.18 2.29 25.51
N VAL A 221 -2.09 2.57 26.81
CA VAL A 221 -2.32 1.57 27.87
C VAL A 221 -3.66 1.83 28.57
N GLY A 222 -3.95 3.08 28.91
CA GLY A 222 -5.14 3.44 29.66
C GLY A 222 -6.44 3.24 28.88
N ILE A 223 -6.51 3.62 27.60
CA ILE A 223 -7.72 3.42 26.78
C ILE A 223 -8.03 1.92 26.61
N PRO A 224 -7.08 1.05 26.24
CA PRO A 224 -7.36 -0.39 26.16
C PRO A 224 -7.76 -1.01 27.49
N ILE A 225 -7.10 -0.64 28.61
CA ILE A 225 -7.47 -1.14 29.94
C ILE A 225 -8.88 -0.71 30.31
N ALA A 226 -9.23 0.56 30.10
CA ALA A 226 -10.58 1.06 30.37
C ALA A 226 -11.62 0.32 29.51
N GLY A 227 -11.32 0.10 28.23
CA GLY A 227 -12.16 -0.70 27.34
C GLY A 227 -12.39 -2.12 27.85
N ILE A 228 -11.33 -2.82 28.26
CA ILE A 228 -11.43 -4.17 28.84
C ILE A 228 -12.26 -4.16 30.14
N VAL A 229 -12.06 -3.17 31.00
CA VAL A 229 -12.81 -3.06 32.27
C VAL A 229 -14.29 -2.79 32.01
N VAL A 230 -14.63 -1.94 31.04
CA VAL A 230 -16.02 -1.67 30.64
C VAL A 230 -16.67 -2.91 30.06
N ILE A 231 -15.99 -3.62 29.14
CA ILE A 231 -16.49 -4.87 28.55
C ILE A 231 -16.70 -5.95 29.62
N ARG A 232 -15.81 -6.05 30.62
CA ARG A 232 -15.97 -6.97 31.74
C ARG A 232 -17.11 -6.62 32.70
N ARG A 233 -17.58 -5.37 32.66
CA ARG A 233 -18.71 -4.88 33.48
C ARG A 233 -20.05 -4.95 32.76
N LEU A 234 -20.06 -5.22 31.44
CA LEU A 234 -21.23 -5.53 30.63
C LEU A 234 -21.56 -7.02 30.71
#